data_AF-A0A498DX58-F1
#
_entry.id   AF-A0A498DX58-F1
#
_cell.length_a   1.000
_cell.length_b   1.000
_cell.length_c   1.000
_cell.angle_alpha   90.00
_cell.angle_beta   90.00
_cell.angle_gamma   90.00
#
_symmetry.space_group_name_H-M   'P 1'
#
loop_
_entity.id
_entity.type
_entity.pdbx_description
1 polymer ?
#
loop_
_entity_poly.entity_id
_entity_poly.type
_entity_poly.pdbx_seq_one_letter_code
_entity_poly.pdbx_strand_id
1 'polypeptide(L)'
;MTEPDRILSRVDDLAFFAREEILSVEPTAAPTAGDLERARARDLRSLRHGVRLRSVVPTAALHHPASVAHLRELAATGVSFRVTPEVAERVLVYDARTAVIPVDTEQPGRGALFAHEPGLVTPIVALFERIWAQAEDLLTALDGRAATRTPEVSERERRVLVSMISVGKDESGARELGISVRTYRRHVADLMHRLGAASRAQAALLAREHGWI
;
A
#
# COMPACT_ATOMS: atom_id res chain seq x y z
N MET A 1 -0.19 -25.37 -6.81
CA MET A 1 -1.08 -25.48 -5.63
C MET A 1 -2.21 -24.48 -5.79
N THR A 2 -3.45 -24.84 -5.51
CA THR A 2 -4.64 -24.02 -5.85
C THR A 2 -5.49 -23.62 -4.65
N GLU A 3 -5.30 -24.24 -3.49
CA GLU A 3 -6.04 -23.90 -2.26
C GLU A 3 -5.39 -22.69 -1.57
N PRO A 4 -6.11 -21.57 -1.38
CA PRO A 4 -5.55 -20.32 -0.85
C PRO A 4 -4.85 -20.47 0.51
N ASP A 5 -5.46 -21.20 1.44
CA ASP A 5 -4.90 -21.38 2.79
C ASP A 5 -3.59 -22.18 2.76
N ARG A 6 -3.50 -23.19 1.88
CA ARG A 6 -2.24 -23.93 1.70
C ARG A 6 -1.17 -23.06 1.06
N ILE A 7 -1.53 -22.19 0.11
CA ILE A 7 -0.59 -21.23 -0.51
C ILE A 7 -0.02 -20.30 0.56
N LEU A 8 -0.88 -19.72 1.39
CA LEU A 8 -0.46 -18.83 2.48
C LEU A 8 0.42 -19.57 3.49
N SER A 9 0.01 -20.75 3.95
CA SER A 9 0.81 -21.58 4.86
C SER A 9 2.17 -21.92 4.27
N ARG A 10 2.25 -22.22 2.97
CA ARG A 10 3.53 -22.53 2.32
C ARG A 10 4.43 -21.30 2.16
N VAL A 11 3.85 -20.15 1.88
CA VAL A 11 4.56 -18.86 1.86
C VAL A 11 5.11 -18.53 3.26
N ASP A 12 4.33 -18.78 4.30
CA ASP A 12 4.76 -18.60 5.70
C ASP A 12 5.89 -19.57 6.07
N ASP A 13 5.81 -20.85 5.65
CA ASP A 13 6.90 -21.82 5.84
C ASP A 13 8.19 -21.34 5.17
N LEU A 14 8.11 -20.89 3.91
CA LEU A 14 9.28 -20.41 3.17
C LEU A 14 9.91 -19.19 3.83
N ALA A 15 9.09 -18.25 4.31
CA ALA A 15 9.59 -17.10 5.05
C ALA A 15 10.22 -17.50 6.40
N PHE A 16 9.63 -18.47 7.10
CA PHE A 16 10.14 -18.98 8.36
C PHE A 16 11.50 -19.66 8.22
N PHE A 17 11.71 -20.40 7.12
CA PHE A 17 12.96 -21.13 6.87
C PHE A 17 14.01 -20.34 6.08
N ALA A 18 13.68 -19.13 5.60
CA ALA A 18 14.63 -18.26 4.90
C ALA A 18 15.83 -17.92 5.79
N ARG A 19 17.02 -17.87 5.20
CA ARG A 19 18.28 -17.64 5.95
C ARG A 19 19.11 -16.48 5.43
N GLU A 20 18.96 -16.12 4.17
CA GLU A 20 19.82 -15.16 3.51
C GLU A 20 19.01 -13.95 3.07
N GLU A 21 17.97 -14.17 2.26
CA GLU A 21 17.28 -13.08 1.58
C GLU A 21 15.89 -13.43 1.09
N ILE A 22 14.99 -12.45 1.12
CA ILE A 22 13.67 -12.53 0.49
C ILE A 22 13.54 -11.33 -0.46
N LEU A 23 13.15 -11.63 -1.70
CA LEU A 23 12.93 -10.66 -2.77
C LEU A 23 11.44 -10.63 -3.09
N SER A 24 10.84 -9.44 -3.09
CA SER A 24 9.43 -9.29 -3.44
C SER A 24 9.17 -8.13 -4.40
N VAL A 25 8.26 -8.36 -5.34
CA VAL A 25 7.59 -7.33 -6.13
C VAL A 25 6.11 -7.57 -5.96
N GLU A 26 5.44 -6.62 -5.29
CA GLU A 26 4.01 -6.73 -4.99
C GLU A 26 3.24 -5.70 -5.82
N PRO A 27 2.52 -6.11 -6.88
CA PRO A 27 1.83 -5.19 -7.78
C PRO A 27 0.58 -4.55 -7.15
N THR A 28 0.18 -4.98 -5.95
CA THR A 28 -1.03 -4.49 -5.28
C THR A 28 -0.80 -3.10 -4.67
N ALA A 29 -1.52 -2.10 -5.20
CA ALA A 29 -1.48 -0.73 -4.68
C ALA A 29 -2.18 -0.55 -3.32
N ALA A 30 -3.26 -1.30 -3.08
CA ALA A 30 -4.13 -1.13 -1.90
C ALA A 30 -4.39 -2.46 -1.17
N PRO A 31 -3.41 -2.98 -0.42
CA PRO A 31 -3.61 -4.16 0.43
C PRO A 31 -4.62 -3.88 1.55
N THR A 32 -5.36 -4.91 1.98
CA THR A 32 -6.26 -4.76 3.13
C THR A 32 -5.46 -4.65 4.43
N ALA A 33 -6.08 -4.13 5.50
CA ALA A 33 -5.43 -4.06 6.81
C ALA A 33 -4.94 -5.44 7.32
N GLY A 34 -5.72 -6.50 7.08
CA GLY A 34 -5.35 -7.87 7.43
C GLY A 34 -4.20 -8.43 6.58
N ASP A 35 -4.05 -7.97 5.32
CA ASP A 35 -2.88 -8.31 4.49
C ASP A 35 -1.62 -7.64 5.02
N LEU A 36 -1.71 -6.35 5.35
CA LEU A 36 -0.61 -5.58 5.93
C LEU A 36 -0.15 -6.14 7.27
N GLU A 37 -1.08 -6.54 8.15
CA GLU A 37 -0.74 -7.13 9.45
C GLU A 37 -0.04 -8.49 9.31
N ARG A 38 -0.53 -9.34 8.40
CA ARG A 38 0.11 -10.64 8.10
C ARG A 38 1.49 -10.47 7.50
N ALA A 39 1.63 -9.58 6.51
CA ALA A 39 2.93 -9.25 5.91
C ALA A 39 3.91 -8.73 6.97
N ARG A 40 3.47 -7.80 7.81
CA ARG A 40 4.25 -7.26 8.92
C ARG A 40 4.76 -8.35 9.86
N ALA A 41 3.88 -9.24 10.33
CA ALA A 41 4.26 -10.29 11.27
C ALA A 41 5.31 -11.24 10.68
N ARG A 42 5.22 -11.52 9.37
CA ARG A 42 6.17 -12.33 8.63
C ARG A 42 7.50 -11.62 8.47
N ASP A 43 7.51 -10.37 7.99
CA ASP A 43 8.73 -9.61 7.72
C ASP A 43 9.53 -9.33 8.98
N LEU A 44 8.86 -8.93 10.07
CA LEU A 44 9.51 -8.72 11.36
C LEU A 44 10.14 -10.00 11.91
N ARG A 45 9.56 -11.16 11.65
CA ARG A 45 10.15 -12.45 12.03
C ARG A 45 11.40 -12.73 11.22
N SER A 46 11.34 -12.59 9.89
CA SER A 46 12.50 -12.80 9.01
C SER A 46 13.67 -11.88 9.38
N LEU A 47 13.40 -10.60 9.64
CA LEU A 47 14.43 -9.64 10.08
C LEU A 47 15.10 -10.05 11.40
N ARG A 48 14.34 -10.58 12.37
CA ARG A 48 14.90 -11.08 13.64
C ARG A 48 15.87 -12.25 13.44
N HIS A 49 15.72 -13.00 12.34
CA HIS A 49 16.63 -14.07 11.96
C HIS A 49 17.79 -13.61 11.07
N GLY A 50 17.93 -12.29 10.84
CA GLY A 50 19.01 -11.71 10.04
C GLY A 50 18.81 -11.82 8.52
N VAL A 51 17.60 -12.18 8.07
CA VAL A 51 17.26 -12.29 6.66
C VAL A 51 17.16 -10.89 6.04
N ARG A 52 17.82 -10.67 4.89
CA ARG A 52 17.69 -9.42 4.13
C ARG A 52 16.35 -9.38 3.41
N LEU A 53 15.62 -8.28 3.52
CA LEU A 53 14.35 -8.10 2.82
C LEU A 53 14.48 -6.95 1.83
N ARG A 54 14.28 -7.24 0.54
CA ARG A 54 14.18 -6.24 -0.53
C ARG A 54 12.83 -6.33 -1.21
N SER A 55 12.09 -5.23 -1.19
CA SER A 55 10.75 -5.17 -1.75
C SER A 55 10.56 -3.99 -2.68
N VAL A 56 9.96 -4.24 -3.85
CA VAL A 56 9.53 -3.20 -4.78
C VAL A 56 8.02 -3.08 -4.74
N VAL A 57 7.54 -1.85 -4.58
CA VAL A 57 6.12 -1.52 -4.53
C VAL A 57 5.75 -0.49 -5.61
N PRO A 58 4.51 -0.49 -6.12
CA PRO A 58 4.07 0.50 -7.09
C PRO A 58 3.93 1.87 -6.43
N THR A 59 4.14 2.93 -7.21
CA THR A 59 3.93 4.33 -6.79
C THR A 59 2.51 4.55 -6.29
N ALA A 60 1.54 3.82 -6.85
CA ALA A 60 0.15 3.84 -6.43
C ALA A 60 -0.04 3.46 -4.94
N ALA A 61 0.84 2.62 -4.36
CA ALA A 61 0.80 2.32 -2.92
C ALA A 61 1.09 3.55 -2.05
N LEU A 62 1.82 4.55 -2.58
CA LEU A 62 2.12 5.79 -1.87
C LEU A 62 0.93 6.78 -1.85
N HIS A 63 -0.18 6.44 -2.52
CA HIS A 63 -1.41 7.22 -2.44
C HIS A 63 -2.26 6.86 -1.21
N HIS A 64 -2.00 5.73 -0.57
CA HIS A 64 -2.76 5.24 0.57
C HIS A 64 -2.02 5.48 1.89
N PRO A 65 -2.54 6.31 2.83
CA PRO A 65 -1.84 6.62 4.08
C PRO A 65 -1.48 5.40 4.93
N ALA A 66 -2.35 4.39 4.98
CA ALA A 66 -2.09 3.14 5.71
C ALA A 66 -0.89 2.37 5.12
N SER A 67 -0.81 2.27 3.79
CA SER A 67 0.33 1.67 3.09
C SER A 67 1.62 2.45 3.37
N VAL A 68 1.58 3.79 3.28
CA VAL A 68 2.77 4.62 3.58
C VAL A 68 3.25 4.44 5.02
N ALA A 69 2.33 4.42 5.99
CA ALA A 69 2.67 4.20 7.40
C ALA A 69 3.35 2.85 7.62
N HIS A 70 2.78 1.78 7.02
CA HIS A 70 3.34 0.44 7.07
C HIS A 70 4.73 0.36 6.42
N LEU A 71 4.90 0.92 5.22
CA LEU A 71 6.17 0.93 4.51
C LEU A 71 7.26 1.68 5.29
N ARG A 72 6.95 2.86 5.85
CA ARG A 72 7.89 3.61 6.69
C ARG A 72 8.32 2.85 7.93
N GLU A 73 7.37 2.20 8.59
CA GLU A 73 7.65 1.42 9.77
C GLU A 73 8.57 0.23 9.46
N LEU A 74 8.25 -0.55 8.43
CA LEU A 74 9.09 -1.68 8.04
C LEU A 74 10.46 -1.23 7.52
N ALA A 75 10.54 -0.11 6.80
CA ALA A 75 11.81 0.49 6.39
C ALA A 75 12.69 0.83 7.61
N ALA A 76 12.11 1.40 8.67
CA ALA A 76 12.81 1.70 9.91
C ALA A 76 13.31 0.44 10.64
N THR A 77 12.71 -0.73 10.38
CA THR A 77 13.17 -2.01 10.93
C THR A 77 14.24 -2.70 10.10
N GLY A 78 14.56 -2.19 8.90
CA GLY A 78 15.64 -2.67 8.04
C GLY A 78 15.20 -3.26 6.70
N VAL A 79 13.91 -3.26 6.36
CA VAL A 79 13.47 -3.64 5.02
C VAL A 79 13.90 -2.58 4.01
N SER A 80 14.52 -2.99 2.91
CA SER A 80 14.85 -2.10 1.82
C SER A 80 13.67 -2.02 0.85
N PHE A 81 13.02 -0.87 0.78
CA PHE A 81 11.93 -0.63 -0.16
C PHE A 81 12.36 0.25 -1.31
N ARG A 82 11.94 -0.14 -2.52
CA ARG A 82 12.00 0.71 -3.70
C ARG A 82 10.63 0.84 -4.35
N VAL A 83 10.46 1.90 -5.13
CA VAL A 83 9.20 2.33 -5.71
C VAL A 83 9.35 2.42 -7.22
N THR A 84 8.37 1.88 -7.95
CA THR A 84 8.31 1.93 -9.42
C THR A 84 6.97 2.52 -9.90
N PRO A 85 6.91 3.24 -11.03
CA PRO A 85 5.65 3.74 -11.58
C PRO A 85 4.69 2.61 -11.97
N GLU A 86 5.22 1.56 -12.60
CA GLU A 86 4.45 0.43 -13.11
C GLU A 86 5.14 -0.88 -12.71
N VAL A 87 4.34 -1.84 -12.23
CA VAL A 87 4.76 -3.22 -12.06
C VAL A 87 3.55 -4.12 -12.22
N ALA A 88 3.59 -5.02 -13.19
CA ALA A 88 2.54 -6.02 -13.41
C ALA A 88 3.00 -7.39 -12.89
N GLU A 89 4.30 -7.61 -12.84
CA GLU A 89 4.91 -8.86 -12.47
C GLU A 89 4.91 -9.02 -10.95
N ARG A 90 4.27 -10.09 -10.47
CA ARG A 90 4.46 -10.54 -9.10
C ARG A 90 5.73 -11.39 -9.02
N VAL A 91 6.66 -10.97 -8.18
CA VAL A 91 7.88 -11.73 -7.89
C VAL A 91 7.93 -12.00 -6.40
N LEU A 92 8.18 -13.25 -6.02
CA LEU A 92 8.44 -13.60 -4.64
C LEU A 92 9.48 -14.73 -4.61
N VAL A 93 10.66 -14.45 -4.08
CA VAL A 93 11.79 -15.38 -4.06
C VAL A 93 12.37 -15.48 -2.65
N TYR A 94 12.70 -16.69 -2.23
CA TYR A 94 13.32 -17.00 -0.95
C TYR A 94 14.70 -17.64 -1.18
N ASP A 95 15.73 -17.06 -0.55
CA ASP A 95 17.14 -17.49 -0.55
C ASP A 95 17.72 -17.76 -1.95
N ALA A 96 17.19 -17.10 -2.99
CA ALA A 96 17.48 -17.38 -4.40
C ALA A 96 17.34 -18.87 -4.79
N ARG A 97 16.52 -19.63 -4.05
CA ARG A 97 16.32 -21.08 -4.20
C ARG A 97 14.87 -21.45 -4.50
N THR A 98 13.92 -20.67 -4.03
CA THR A 98 12.49 -20.95 -4.26
C THR A 98 11.80 -19.69 -4.77
N ALA A 99 11.20 -19.78 -5.95
CA ALA A 99 10.34 -18.74 -6.50
C ALA A 99 8.86 -19.14 -6.38
N VAL A 100 8.02 -18.20 -5.98
CA VAL A 100 6.57 -18.33 -5.90
C VAL A 100 5.95 -17.49 -7.00
N ILE A 101 5.22 -18.15 -7.89
CA ILE A 101 4.67 -17.53 -9.11
C ILE A 101 3.16 -17.79 -9.10
N PRO A 102 2.31 -16.76 -9.26
CA PRO A 102 0.88 -17.00 -9.41
C PRO A 102 0.60 -17.80 -10.67
N VAL A 103 -0.37 -18.72 -10.61
CA VAL A 103 -0.86 -19.47 -11.79
C VAL A 103 -1.61 -18.53 -12.75
N ASP A 104 -2.24 -17.50 -12.19
CA ASP A 104 -3.00 -16.48 -12.90
C ASP A 104 -2.58 -15.12 -12.34
N THR A 105 -1.93 -14.29 -13.17
CA THR A 105 -1.40 -12.98 -12.77
C THR A 105 -2.52 -11.97 -12.46
N GLU A 106 -3.67 -12.12 -13.13
CA GLU A 106 -4.85 -11.28 -12.90
C GLU A 106 -5.63 -11.74 -11.65
N GLN A 107 -5.51 -13.03 -11.30
CA GLN A 107 -6.16 -13.62 -10.12
C GLN A 107 -5.18 -14.45 -9.28
N PRO A 108 -4.28 -13.79 -8.51
CA PRO A 108 -3.22 -14.48 -7.76
C PRO A 108 -3.73 -15.51 -6.75
N GLY A 109 -5.00 -15.43 -6.35
CA GLY A 109 -5.65 -16.38 -5.44
C GLY A 109 -6.06 -17.72 -6.08
N ARG A 110 -6.04 -17.86 -7.41
CA ARG A 110 -6.43 -19.11 -8.09
C ARG A 110 -5.40 -20.23 -7.93
N GLY A 111 -4.16 -19.86 -7.64
CA GLY A 111 -3.10 -20.81 -7.43
C GLY A 111 -1.72 -20.20 -7.48
N ALA A 112 -0.74 -20.92 -6.93
CA ALA A 112 0.67 -20.60 -7.00
C ALA A 112 1.49 -21.83 -7.38
N LEU A 113 2.53 -21.60 -8.18
CA LEU A 113 3.61 -22.52 -8.51
C LEU A 113 4.81 -22.21 -7.63
N PHE A 114 5.45 -23.26 -7.12
CA PHE A 114 6.65 -23.17 -6.29
C PHE A 114 7.79 -23.82 -7.04
N ALA A 115 8.63 -22.99 -7.67
CA ALA A 115 9.75 -23.45 -8.47
C ALA A 115 11.03 -23.50 -7.62
N HIS A 116 11.71 -24.64 -7.64
CA HIS A 116 12.99 -24.85 -6.94
C HIS A 116 14.15 -25.08 -7.92
N GLU A 117 13.84 -25.37 -9.19
CA GLU A 117 14.84 -25.65 -10.21
C GLU A 117 15.62 -24.37 -10.55
N PRO A 118 16.98 -24.39 -10.50
CA PRO A 118 17.80 -23.22 -10.78
C PRO A 118 17.50 -22.57 -12.14
N GLY A 119 17.12 -23.37 -13.15
CA GLY A 119 16.75 -22.90 -14.48
C GLY A 119 15.47 -22.04 -14.51
N LEU A 120 14.62 -22.12 -13.50
CA LEU A 120 13.44 -21.28 -13.32
C LEU A 120 13.69 -20.14 -12.32
N VAL A 121 14.41 -20.41 -11.24
CA VAL A 121 14.64 -19.43 -10.17
C VAL A 121 15.60 -18.33 -10.63
N THR A 122 16.68 -18.68 -11.32
CA THR A 122 17.72 -17.71 -11.74
C THR A 122 17.15 -16.60 -12.65
N PRO A 123 16.35 -16.90 -13.68
CA PRO A 123 15.71 -15.86 -14.49
C PRO A 123 14.77 -14.93 -13.69
N ILE A 124 14.08 -15.46 -12.68
CA ILE A 124 13.15 -14.68 -11.84
C ILE A 124 13.93 -13.74 -10.91
N VAL A 125 15.03 -14.21 -10.32
CA VAL A 125 15.95 -13.35 -9.57
C VAL A 125 16.51 -12.26 -10.49
N ALA A 126 16.92 -12.61 -11.72
CA ALA A 126 17.41 -11.62 -12.68
C ALA A 126 16.34 -10.60 -13.07
N LEU A 127 15.07 -10.99 -13.16
CA LEU A 127 13.95 -10.07 -13.35
C LEU A 127 13.81 -9.11 -12.17
N PHE A 128 13.84 -9.62 -10.94
CA PHE A 128 13.83 -8.80 -9.74
C PHE A 128 14.96 -7.76 -9.77
N GLU A 129 16.20 -8.16 -10.04
CA GLU A 129 17.34 -7.24 -10.01
C GLU A 129 17.23 -6.12 -11.05
N ARG A 130 16.63 -6.40 -12.23
CA ARG A 130 16.35 -5.37 -13.23
C ARG A 130 15.32 -4.36 -12.73
N ILE A 131 14.20 -4.85 -12.18
CA ILE A 131 13.15 -4.00 -11.59
C ILE A 131 13.75 -3.17 -10.45
N TRP A 132 14.51 -3.80 -9.56
CA TRP A 132 15.17 -3.16 -8.43
C TRP A 132 16.12 -2.04 -8.86
N ALA A 133 16.94 -2.28 -9.88
CA ALA A 133 17.89 -1.29 -10.39
C ALA A 133 17.22 -0.06 -11.01
N GLN A 134 16.03 -0.22 -11.59
CA GLN A 134 15.25 0.86 -12.21
C GLN A 134 14.34 1.60 -11.22
N ALA A 135 14.04 0.98 -10.08
CA ALA A 135 13.16 1.55 -9.06
C ALA A 135 13.88 2.60 -8.18
N GLU A 136 13.10 3.59 -7.72
CA GLU A 136 13.56 4.67 -6.85
C GLU A 136 13.54 4.25 -5.37
N ASP A 137 14.42 4.80 -4.54
CA ASP A 137 14.36 4.58 -3.09
C ASP A 137 13.06 5.14 -2.45
N LEU A 138 12.47 4.40 -1.51
CA LEU A 138 11.20 4.78 -0.88
C LEU A 138 11.23 6.16 -0.21
N LEU A 139 12.29 6.47 0.54
CA LEU A 139 12.36 7.74 1.28
C LEU A 139 12.48 8.91 0.31
N THR A 140 13.28 8.73 -0.74
CA THR A 140 13.41 9.72 -1.83
C THR A 140 12.06 9.98 -2.51
N ALA A 141 11.33 8.92 -2.86
CA ALA A 141 10.00 9.02 -3.48
C ALA A 141 8.97 9.70 -2.56
N LEU A 142 9.04 9.46 -1.25
CA LEU A 142 8.16 10.10 -0.26
C LEU A 142 8.49 11.58 -0.06
N ASP A 143 9.77 11.97 -0.08
CA ASP A 143 10.21 13.35 0.05
C ASP A 143 9.88 14.17 -1.21
N GLY A 144 10.08 13.62 -2.40
CA GLY A 144 9.63 14.23 -3.66
C GLY A 144 8.12 14.41 -3.73
N ARG A 145 7.35 13.52 -3.07
CA ARG A 145 5.90 13.67 -2.90
C ARG A 145 5.54 14.77 -1.90
N ALA A 146 6.29 14.96 -0.82
CA ALA A 146 6.04 16.07 0.11
C ALA A 146 6.14 17.44 -0.59
N ALA A 147 7.00 17.58 -1.59
CA ALA A 147 7.10 18.78 -2.43
C ALA A 147 5.94 18.97 -3.43
N THR A 148 5.21 17.89 -3.77
CA THR A 148 4.10 17.90 -4.75
C THR A 148 2.73 17.65 -4.12
N ARG A 149 2.64 17.51 -2.79
CA ARG A 149 1.35 17.43 -2.09
C ARG A 149 0.61 18.76 -2.29
N THR A 150 -0.50 18.68 -3.01
CA THR A 150 -1.61 19.63 -2.88
C THR A 150 -1.84 19.91 -1.39
N PRO A 151 -2.05 21.18 -1.00
CA PRO A 151 -2.02 21.59 0.39
C PRO A 151 -2.94 20.70 1.23
N GLU A 152 -2.39 20.15 2.31
CA GLU A 152 -3.13 19.35 3.29
C GLU A 152 -4.44 20.07 3.63
N VAL A 153 -5.55 19.33 3.67
CA VAL A 153 -6.83 19.88 4.13
C VAL A 153 -6.60 20.46 5.53
N SER A 154 -6.95 21.73 5.71
CA SER A 154 -6.78 22.38 7.00
C SER A 154 -7.62 21.67 8.06
N GLU A 155 -7.22 21.75 9.34
CA GLU A 155 -8.00 21.16 10.44
C GLU A 155 -9.46 21.64 10.45
N ARG A 156 -9.68 22.88 10.01
CA ARG A 156 -11.03 23.44 9.83
C ARG A 156 -11.82 22.74 8.73
N GLU A 157 -11.20 22.49 7.59
CA GLU A 157 -11.80 21.79 6.46
C GLU A 157 -12.09 20.32 6.79
N ARG A 158 -11.18 19.66 7.52
CA ARG A 158 -11.38 18.31 8.04
C ARG A 158 -12.62 18.23 8.92
N ARG A 159 -12.79 19.17 9.86
CA ARG A 159 -14.00 19.23 10.72
C ARG A 159 -15.28 19.47 9.92
N VAL A 160 -15.24 20.33 8.90
CA VAL A 160 -16.39 20.52 8.00
C VAL A 160 -16.72 19.21 7.29
N LEU A 161 -15.69 18.49 6.83
CA LEU A 161 -15.87 17.27 6.07
C LEU A 161 -16.42 16.12 6.93
N VAL A 162 -15.93 15.97 8.17
CA VAL A 162 -16.49 15.02 9.16
C VAL A 162 -17.96 15.36 9.44
N SER A 163 -18.26 16.63 9.75
CA SER A 163 -19.63 17.07 10.05
C SER A 163 -20.58 16.87 8.86
N MET A 164 -20.11 17.11 7.63
CA MET A 164 -20.87 16.88 6.40
C MET A 164 -21.28 15.42 6.21
N ILE A 165 -20.46 14.49 6.69
CA ILE A 165 -20.68 13.04 6.56
C ILE A 165 -21.56 12.53 7.71
N SER A 166 -21.32 13.02 8.93
CA SER A 166 -22.06 12.60 10.11
C SER A 166 -23.45 13.20 10.20
N VAL A 167 -23.70 14.35 9.57
CA VAL A 167 -24.93 15.11 9.75
C VAL A 167 -25.60 15.40 8.41
N GLY A 168 -26.83 14.92 8.23
CA GLY A 168 -27.56 15.03 6.96
C GLY A 168 -28.00 16.45 6.55
N LYS A 169 -27.89 17.45 7.44
CA LYS A 169 -28.35 18.84 7.22
C LYS A 169 -27.28 19.87 7.52
N ASP A 170 -27.11 20.85 6.63
CA ASP A 170 -26.09 21.91 6.76
C ASP A 170 -26.28 22.78 8.01
N GLU A 171 -27.53 22.99 8.45
CA GLU A 171 -27.84 23.79 9.65
C GLU A 171 -27.26 23.14 10.91
N SER A 172 -27.28 21.81 10.95
CA SER A 172 -26.78 21.05 12.09
C SER A 172 -25.25 21.03 12.10
N GLY A 173 -24.60 20.87 10.94
CA GLY A 173 -23.15 20.96 10.84
C GLY A 173 -22.61 22.38 11.10
N ALA A 174 -23.31 23.41 10.62
CA ALA A 174 -22.96 24.80 10.93
C ALA A 174 -23.01 25.08 12.45
N ARG A 175 -24.02 24.52 13.14
CA ARG A 175 -24.16 24.63 14.60
C ARG A 175 -23.05 23.89 15.34
N GLU A 176 -22.70 22.68 14.89
CA GLU A 176 -21.59 21.90 15.46
C GLU A 176 -20.25 22.65 15.37
N LEU A 177 -20.01 23.34 14.25
CA LEU A 177 -18.77 24.09 14.02
C LEU A 177 -18.80 25.53 14.54
N GLY A 178 -19.91 26.01 15.10
CA GLY A 178 -20.05 27.38 15.59
C GLY A 178 -19.92 28.45 14.50
N ILE A 179 -20.34 28.15 13.26
CA ILE A 179 -20.25 29.08 12.11
C ILE A 179 -21.62 29.32 11.47
N SER A 180 -21.72 30.35 10.62
CA SER A 180 -22.95 30.60 9.87
C SER A 180 -23.21 29.50 8.83
N VAL A 181 -24.48 29.19 8.54
CA VAL A 181 -24.88 28.22 7.50
C VAL A 181 -24.29 28.59 6.13
N ARG A 182 -24.22 29.90 5.81
CA ARG A 182 -23.60 30.39 4.57
C ARG A 182 -22.11 30.03 4.51
N THR A 183 -21.37 30.22 5.60
CA THR A 183 -19.94 29.87 5.69
C THR A 183 -19.74 28.37 5.58
N TYR A 184 -20.59 27.57 6.25
CA TYR A 184 -20.55 26.12 6.17
C TYR A 184 -20.77 25.61 4.75
N ARG A 185 -21.83 26.08 4.07
CA ARG A 185 -22.13 25.72 2.67
C ARG A 185 -21.01 26.10 1.72
N ARG A 186 -20.34 27.23 1.94
CA ARG A 186 -19.17 27.63 1.14
C ARG A 186 -18.01 26.64 1.32
N HIS A 187 -17.71 26.22 2.55
CA HIS A 187 -16.66 25.22 2.79
C HIS A 187 -17.03 23.86 2.19
N VAL A 188 -18.29 23.44 2.31
CA VAL A 188 -18.78 22.20 1.68
C VAL A 188 -18.62 22.26 0.17
N ALA A 189 -19.03 23.37 -0.48
CA ALA A 189 -18.90 23.53 -1.92
C ALA A 189 -17.45 23.50 -2.38
N ASP A 190 -16.55 24.17 -1.64
CA ASP A 190 -15.12 24.16 -1.92
C ASP A 190 -14.52 22.76 -1.79
N LEU A 191 -14.88 22.01 -0.73
CA LEU A 191 -14.44 20.63 -0.52
C LEU A 191 -14.97 19.68 -1.59
N MET A 192 -16.24 19.80 -1.96
CA MET A 192 -16.84 19.04 -3.06
C MET A 192 -16.12 19.31 -4.39
N HIS A 193 -15.78 20.58 -4.67
CA HIS A 193 -15.04 20.97 -5.87
C HIS A 193 -13.62 20.42 -5.85
N ARG A 194 -12.89 20.57 -4.74
CA ARG A 194 -11.53 20.05 -4.55
C ARG A 194 -11.45 18.53 -4.67
N LEU A 195 -12.48 17.82 -4.22
CA LEU A 195 -12.58 16.37 -4.34
C LEU A 195 -13.10 15.93 -5.72
N GLY A 196 -13.64 16.83 -6.55
CA GLY A 196 -14.32 16.43 -7.78
C GLY A 196 -15.58 15.58 -7.55
N ALA A 197 -16.22 15.74 -6.38
CA ALA A 197 -17.34 14.92 -5.98
C ALA A 197 -18.68 15.50 -6.48
N ALA A 198 -19.53 14.66 -7.07
CA ALA A 198 -20.88 15.03 -7.48
C ALA A 198 -21.93 14.83 -6.36
N SER A 199 -21.59 14.07 -5.31
CA SER A 199 -22.45 13.89 -4.13
C SER A 199 -21.66 13.87 -2.82
N ARG A 200 -22.31 14.15 -1.68
CA ARG A 200 -21.67 14.08 -0.35
C ARG A 200 -21.16 12.67 -0.03
N ALA A 201 -21.89 11.64 -0.46
CA ALA A 201 -21.47 10.25 -0.29
C ALA A 201 -20.19 9.97 -1.10
N GLN A 202 -20.11 10.46 -2.34
CA GLN A 202 -18.90 10.37 -3.16
C GLN A 202 -17.74 11.18 -2.53
N ALA A 203 -18.01 12.35 -1.98
CA ALA A 203 -17.00 13.14 -1.26
C ALA A 203 -16.46 12.41 -0.03
N ALA A 204 -17.31 11.69 0.71
CA ALA A 204 -16.89 10.88 1.85
C ALA A 204 -15.91 9.76 1.42
N LEU A 205 -16.24 9.07 0.33
CA LEU A 205 -15.39 8.03 -0.23
C LEU A 205 -14.04 8.60 -0.68
N LEU A 206 -14.05 9.65 -1.50
CA LEU A 206 -12.85 10.29 -2.03
C LEU A 206 -12.00 10.90 -0.92
N ALA A 207 -12.60 11.54 0.07
CA ALA A 207 -11.86 12.09 1.21
C ALA A 207 -11.16 11.01 2.04
N ARG A 208 -11.77 9.82 2.18
CA ARG A 208 -11.14 8.67 2.82
C ARG A 208 -10.00 8.11 1.96
N GLU A 209 -10.18 8.04 0.64
CA GLU A 209 -9.13 7.63 -0.30
C GLU A 209 -7.93 8.60 -0.29
N HIS A 210 -8.20 9.90 -0.16
CA HIS A 210 -7.19 10.96 -0.03
C HIS A 210 -6.60 11.10 1.38
N GLY A 211 -7.10 10.37 2.37
CA GLY A 211 -6.61 10.42 3.76
C GLY A 211 -6.96 11.70 4.52
N TRP A 212 -8.03 12.40 4.14
CA TRP A 212 -8.50 13.61 4.83
C TRP A 212 -9.32 13.27 6.08
N ILE A 213 -9.94 12.07 6.10
CA ILE A 213 -10.73 11.53 7.21
C ILE A 213 -10.33 10.12 7.58
#